data_AF-A0A7C5RQ10-F1
#
_entry.id   AF-A0A7C5RQ10-F1
#
_cell.length_a   1.000
_cell.length_b   1.000
_cell.length_c   1.000
_cell.angle_alpha   90.00
_cell.angle_beta   90.00
_cell.angle_gamma   90.00
#
_symmetry.space_group_name_H-M   'P 1'
#
loop_
_entity.id
_entity.type
_entity.pdbx_description
1 polymer ?
#
loop_
_entity_poly.entity_id
_entity_poly.type
_entity_poly.pdbx_seq_one_letter_code
_entity_poly.pdbx_strand_id
1 'polypeptide(L)'
;MPPAHPPGRGPIHLLALCLFLIALPIALLTANIRVAFNAPSLYDYSVRKYDAPALAGVPKEELLRANRELIRYFNDDRTVFSLMVRDGQGNIVPLFSPQETAHLADVKALLRRLYAVQEGALAYVLMFVVGVVVWAREISVRQLAWAIMASTALTILIAGLIAVTALVGFDSAWAALHQALF
;
A
#
# COMPACT_ATOMS: atom_id res chain seq x y z
N MET A 1 47.08 -31.74 8.74
CA MET A 1 46.39 -30.51 8.28
C MET A 1 44.92 -30.62 8.65
N PRO A 2 44.42 -29.82 9.60
CA PRO A 2 42.99 -29.79 9.89
C PRO A 2 42.23 -29.14 8.72
N PRO A 3 41.00 -29.60 8.41
CA PRO A 3 40.19 -29.01 7.35
C PRO A 3 39.80 -27.58 7.70
N ALA A 4 39.92 -26.67 6.73
CA ALA A 4 39.44 -25.30 6.83
C ALA A 4 37.92 -25.32 7.05
N HIS A 5 37.47 -24.88 8.22
CA HIS A 5 36.06 -24.57 8.44
C HIS A 5 35.64 -23.49 7.43
N PRO A 6 34.50 -23.64 6.74
CA PRO A 6 33.97 -22.55 5.91
C PRO A 6 33.77 -21.33 6.82
N PRO A 7 34.03 -20.10 6.35
CA PRO A 7 33.80 -18.90 7.14
C PRO A 7 32.34 -18.93 7.62
N GLY A 8 32.16 -19.09 8.93
CA GLY A 8 30.85 -19.09 9.56
C GLY A 8 30.19 -17.76 9.22
N ARG A 9 29.00 -17.81 8.58
CA ARG A 9 28.22 -16.61 8.28
C ARG A 9 27.97 -15.88 9.60
N GLY A 10 28.61 -14.73 9.79
CA GLY A 10 28.51 -13.96 11.03
C GLY A 10 27.06 -13.54 11.32
N PRO A 11 26.72 -13.23 12.58
CA PRO A 11 25.36 -12.86 12.98
C PRO A 11 24.81 -11.66 12.21
N ILE A 12 25.68 -10.72 11.80
CA ILE A 12 25.33 -9.54 11.00
C ILE A 12 24.79 -9.93 9.61
N HIS A 13 25.41 -10.91 8.97
CA HIS A 13 25.00 -11.38 7.65
C HIS A 13 23.63 -12.10 7.71
N LEU A 14 23.41 -12.90 8.77
CA LEU A 14 22.11 -13.52 8.99
C LEU A 14 21.02 -12.47 9.23
N LEU A 15 21.30 -11.45 10.05
CA LEU A 15 20.38 -10.36 10.32
C LEU A 15 20.02 -9.60 9.03
N ALA A 16 21.00 -9.27 8.19
CA ALA A 16 20.77 -8.59 6.92
C ALA A 16 19.89 -9.42 5.96
N LEU A 17 20.12 -10.74 5.89
CA LEU A 17 19.26 -11.63 5.10
C LEU A 17 17.83 -11.71 5.65
N CYS A 18 17.66 -11.82 6.97
CA CYS A 18 16.33 -11.83 7.59
C CYS A 18 15.58 -10.51 7.34
N LEU A 19 16.28 -9.37 7.44
CA LEU A 19 15.71 -8.07 7.12
C LEU A 19 15.34 -7.96 5.64
N PHE A 20 16.17 -8.46 4.72
CA PHE A 20 15.83 -8.53 3.30
C PHE A 20 14.58 -9.38 3.07
N LEU A 21 14.49 -10.52 3.76
CA LEU A 21 13.35 -11.43 3.63
C LEU A 21 12.01 -10.77 4.00
N ILE A 22 12.02 -9.83 4.93
CA ILE A 22 10.84 -9.08 5.42
C ILE A 22 10.62 -7.78 4.62
N ALA A 23 11.70 -7.06 4.29
CA ALA A 23 11.63 -5.78 3.60
C ALA A 23 11.05 -5.92 2.20
N LEU A 24 11.37 -7.00 1.48
CA LEU A 24 10.83 -7.21 0.13
C LEU A 24 9.31 -7.41 0.13
N PRO A 25 8.70 -8.27 0.97
CA PRO A 25 7.24 -8.33 1.14
C PRO A 25 6.62 -6.99 1.51
N ILE A 26 7.20 -6.25 2.45
CA ILE A 26 6.68 -4.92 2.84
C ILE A 26 6.67 -3.99 1.63
N ALA A 27 7.79 -3.89 0.90
CA ALA A 27 7.91 -3.04 -0.27
C ALA A 27 6.89 -3.42 -1.36
N LEU A 28 6.72 -4.73 -1.63
CA LEU A 28 5.79 -5.20 -2.65
C LEU A 28 4.32 -4.99 -2.26
N LEU A 29 3.92 -5.32 -1.03
CA LEU A 29 2.55 -5.13 -0.57
C LEU A 29 2.17 -3.64 -0.55
N THR A 30 3.03 -2.80 0.03
CA THR A 30 2.78 -1.35 0.10
C THR A 30 2.82 -0.68 -1.26
N ALA A 31 3.66 -1.13 -2.20
CA ALA A 31 3.64 -0.65 -3.57
C ALA A 31 2.31 -0.95 -4.28
N ASN A 32 1.75 -2.15 -4.08
CA ASN A 32 0.44 -2.50 -4.64
C ASN A 32 -0.67 -1.64 -4.05
N ILE A 33 -0.64 -1.39 -2.73
CA ILE A 33 -1.59 -0.48 -2.07
C ILE A 33 -1.45 0.94 -2.66
N ARG A 34 -0.22 1.47 -2.78
CA ARG A 34 0.03 2.78 -3.39
C ARG A 34 -0.49 2.87 -4.82
N VAL A 35 -0.28 1.85 -5.65
CA VAL A 35 -0.83 1.79 -7.01
C VAL A 35 -2.36 1.80 -6.99
N ALA A 36 -2.99 0.99 -6.12
CA ALA A 36 -4.44 0.93 -6.02
C ALA A 36 -5.07 2.27 -5.60
N PHE A 37 -4.53 2.95 -4.58
CA PHE A 37 -4.98 4.28 -4.14
C PHE A 37 -4.79 5.37 -5.21
N ASN A 38 -3.89 5.14 -6.18
CA ASN A 38 -3.60 6.09 -7.25
C ASN A 38 -4.19 5.69 -8.60
N ALA A 39 -5.05 4.66 -8.65
CA ALA A 39 -5.64 4.18 -9.90
C ALA A 39 -7.06 4.76 -10.10
N PRO A 40 -7.26 5.78 -10.98
CA PRO A 40 -8.60 6.35 -11.20
C PRO A 40 -9.61 5.31 -11.68
N SER A 41 -9.15 4.29 -12.41
CA SER A 41 -9.98 3.19 -12.88
C SER A 41 -10.69 2.44 -11.75
N LEU A 42 -10.05 2.30 -10.58
CA LEU A 42 -10.62 1.62 -9.42
C LEU A 42 -11.75 2.43 -8.78
N TYR A 43 -11.55 3.75 -8.66
CA TYR A 43 -12.56 4.67 -8.15
C TYR A 43 -13.74 4.82 -9.14
N ASP A 44 -13.45 4.94 -10.43
CA ASP A 44 -14.48 5.08 -11.46
C ASP A 44 -15.25 3.77 -11.68
N TYR A 45 -14.66 2.63 -11.34
CA TYR A 45 -15.36 1.35 -11.33
C TYR A 45 -16.49 1.35 -10.30
N SER A 46 -16.28 1.86 -9.09
CA SER A 46 -17.32 1.87 -8.06
C SER A 46 -18.52 2.74 -8.48
N VAL A 47 -18.26 3.92 -9.06
CA VAL A 47 -19.29 4.80 -9.60
C VAL A 47 -20.11 4.11 -10.70
N ARG A 48 -19.44 3.37 -11.58
CA ARG A 48 -20.08 2.69 -12.72
C ARG A 48 -20.81 1.40 -12.34
N LYS A 49 -20.32 0.69 -11.32
CA LYS A 49 -20.82 -0.64 -10.96
C LYS A 49 -21.97 -0.61 -9.95
N TYR A 50 -21.97 0.35 -9.02
CA TYR A 50 -22.84 0.35 -7.85
C TYR A 50 -23.91 1.46 -7.85
N ASP A 51 -24.23 2.02 -9.03
CA ASP A 51 -25.23 3.08 -9.18
C ASP A 51 -25.07 4.26 -8.21
N ALA A 52 -23.80 4.65 -7.99
CA ALA A 52 -23.45 5.75 -7.09
C ALA A 52 -24.17 7.07 -7.40
N PRO A 53 -24.44 7.45 -8.68
CA PRO A 53 -25.17 8.68 -8.98
C PRO A 53 -26.56 8.73 -8.35
N ALA A 54 -27.30 7.60 -8.39
CA ALA A 54 -28.64 7.53 -7.81
C ALA A 54 -28.59 7.55 -6.28
N LEU A 55 -27.64 6.83 -5.67
CA LEU A 55 -27.49 6.77 -4.22
C LEU A 55 -27.01 8.09 -3.61
N ALA A 56 -26.10 8.79 -4.28
CA ALA A 56 -25.56 10.06 -3.81
C ALA A 56 -26.42 11.27 -4.20
N GLY A 57 -27.34 11.14 -5.16
CA GLY A 57 -28.06 12.28 -5.75
C GLY A 57 -27.15 13.23 -6.52
N VAL A 58 -25.97 12.76 -6.97
CA VAL A 58 -24.95 13.57 -7.65
C VAL A 58 -24.73 13.01 -9.05
N PRO A 59 -24.70 13.83 -10.11
CA PRO A 59 -24.44 13.38 -11.46
C PRO A 59 -23.13 12.59 -11.58
N LYS A 60 -23.11 11.59 -12.46
CA LYS A 60 -21.96 10.72 -12.67
C LYS A 60 -20.69 11.51 -12.97
N GLU A 61 -20.78 12.53 -13.81
CA GLU A 61 -19.64 13.36 -14.23
C GLU A 61 -19.02 14.10 -13.04
N GLU A 62 -19.85 14.55 -12.10
CA GLU A 62 -19.42 15.18 -10.84
C GLU A 62 -18.72 14.17 -9.92
N LEU A 63 -19.24 12.93 -9.81
CA LEU A 63 -18.58 11.87 -9.05
C LEU A 63 -17.22 11.46 -9.65
N LEU A 64 -17.13 11.34 -10.97
CA LEU A 64 -15.87 11.05 -11.65
C LEU A 64 -14.86 12.21 -11.50
N ARG A 65 -15.34 13.46 -11.48
CA ARG A 65 -14.50 14.62 -11.15
C ARG A 65 -14.03 14.55 -9.70
N ALA A 66 -14.92 14.20 -8.77
CA ALA A 66 -14.60 14.06 -7.36
C ALA A 66 -13.55 12.99 -7.10
N ASN A 67 -13.63 11.83 -7.75
CA ASN A 67 -12.61 10.78 -7.67
C ASN A 67 -11.22 11.31 -8.03
N ARG A 68 -11.09 12.09 -9.12
CA ARG A 68 -9.82 12.70 -9.54
C ARG A 68 -9.31 13.73 -8.54
N GLU A 69 -10.20 14.53 -7.95
CA GLU A 69 -9.83 15.49 -6.91
C GLU A 69 -9.40 14.80 -5.61
N LEU A 70 -10.06 13.70 -5.24
CA LEU A 70 -9.74 12.92 -4.06
C LEU A 70 -8.37 12.23 -4.19
N ILE A 71 -8.08 11.63 -5.35
CA ILE A 71 -6.74 11.09 -5.64
C ILE A 71 -5.68 12.20 -5.56
N ARG A 72 -5.94 13.37 -6.15
CA ARG A 72 -5.03 14.53 -6.05
C ARG A 72 -4.81 14.94 -4.60
N TYR A 73 -5.87 15.02 -3.81
CA TYR A 73 -5.80 15.33 -2.40
C TYR A 73 -4.91 14.37 -1.63
N PHE A 74 -4.96 13.07 -1.87
CA PHE A 74 -4.07 12.15 -1.15
C PHE A 74 -2.58 12.36 -1.46
N ASN A 75 -2.24 13.02 -2.57
CA ASN A 75 -0.86 13.20 -3.03
C ASN A 75 -0.32 14.64 -2.92
N ASP A 76 -1.16 15.63 -2.61
CA ASP A 76 -0.72 17.02 -2.45
C ASP A 76 -0.52 17.41 -0.98
N ASP A 77 -0.33 18.71 -0.72
CA ASP A 77 -0.06 19.26 0.60
C ASP A 77 -1.29 19.76 1.37
N ARG A 78 -2.50 19.67 0.80
CA ARG A 78 -3.73 20.11 1.47
C ARG A 78 -3.98 19.30 2.76
N THR A 79 -4.31 19.96 3.85
CA THR A 79 -4.60 19.28 5.14
C THR A 79 -6.04 18.79 5.25
N VAL A 80 -6.96 19.41 4.51
CA VAL A 80 -8.39 19.16 4.56
C VAL A 80 -8.91 19.02 3.14
N PHE A 81 -9.73 18.00 2.89
CA PHE A 81 -10.40 17.84 1.60
C PHE A 81 -11.69 18.66 1.56
N SER A 82 -11.84 19.53 0.57
CA SER A 82 -13.10 20.24 0.37
C SER A 82 -13.43 20.27 -1.11
N LEU A 83 -14.60 19.76 -1.45
CA LEU A 83 -15.08 19.72 -2.81
C LEU A 83 -16.59 19.99 -2.85
N MET A 84 -16.95 21.06 -3.55
CA MET A 84 -18.34 21.35 -3.90
C MET A 84 -18.68 20.64 -5.21
N VAL A 85 -19.83 19.98 -5.27
CA VAL A 85 -20.39 19.32 -6.45
C VAL A 85 -21.76 19.93 -6.78
N ARG A 86 -22.18 19.79 -8.03
CA ARG A 86 -23.55 20.08 -8.43
C ARG A 86 -24.41 18.83 -8.19
N ASP A 87 -25.49 18.93 -7.42
CA ASP A 87 -26.42 17.81 -7.23
C ASP A 87 -27.35 17.62 -8.45
N GLY A 88 -28.18 16.57 -8.43
CA GLY A 88 -29.15 16.28 -9.49
C GLY A 88 -30.23 17.36 -9.67
N GLN A 89 -30.41 18.25 -8.70
CA GLN A 89 -31.33 19.39 -8.73
C GLN A 89 -30.66 20.69 -9.21
N GLY A 90 -29.34 20.67 -9.42
CA GLY A 90 -28.56 21.81 -9.88
C GLY A 90 -27.97 22.69 -8.77
N ASN A 91 -28.17 22.36 -7.49
CA ASN A 91 -27.61 23.09 -6.36
C ASN A 91 -26.13 22.77 -6.18
N ILE A 92 -25.37 23.72 -5.62
CA ILE A 92 -23.96 23.53 -5.26
C ILE A 92 -23.91 23.12 -3.80
N VAL A 93 -23.48 21.89 -3.54
CA VAL A 93 -23.44 21.28 -2.20
C VAL A 93 -22.05 20.69 -1.92
N PRO A 94 -21.61 20.62 -0.66
CA PRO A 94 -20.41 19.88 -0.31
C PRO A 94 -20.64 18.39 -0.56
N LEU A 95 -19.69 17.72 -1.21
CA LEU A 95 -19.79 16.28 -1.46
C LEU A 95 -19.67 15.46 -0.17
N PHE A 96 -18.85 15.94 0.76
CA PHE A 96 -18.58 15.29 2.04
C PHE A 96 -18.96 16.21 3.19
N SER A 97 -19.50 15.63 4.25
CA SER A 97 -19.71 16.29 5.53
C SER A 97 -18.38 16.68 6.20
N PRO A 98 -18.41 17.56 7.22
CA PRO A 98 -17.22 17.88 8.01
C PRO A 98 -16.59 16.64 8.67
N GLN A 99 -17.41 15.69 9.13
CA GLN A 99 -16.95 14.46 9.77
C GLN A 99 -16.23 13.55 8.77
N GLU A 100 -16.81 13.35 7.58
CA GLU A 100 -16.18 12.55 6.52
C GLU A 100 -14.88 13.20 6.02
N THR A 101 -14.87 14.53 5.92
CA THR A 101 -13.69 15.30 5.56
C THR A 101 -12.55 15.14 6.58
N ALA A 102 -12.87 15.16 7.88
CA ALA A 102 -11.89 14.92 8.93
C ALA A 102 -11.33 13.49 8.83
N HIS A 103 -12.20 12.49 8.63
CA HIS A 103 -11.78 11.12 8.44
C HIS A 103 -10.86 10.93 7.20
N LEU A 104 -11.13 11.63 6.09
CA LEU A 104 -10.25 11.64 4.92
C LEU A 104 -8.85 12.22 5.23
N ALA A 105 -8.72 13.14 6.18
CA ALA A 105 -7.43 13.63 6.64
C ALA A 105 -6.65 12.55 7.42
N ASP A 106 -7.34 11.77 8.25
CA ASP A 106 -6.74 10.62 8.95
C ASP A 106 -6.23 9.57 7.95
N VAL A 107 -7.04 9.24 6.93
CA VAL A 107 -6.65 8.33 5.84
C VAL A 107 -5.42 8.85 5.11
N LYS A 108 -5.37 10.16 4.80
CA LYS A 108 -4.20 10.78 4.16
C LYS A 108 -2.94 10.66 5.03
N ALA A 109 -3.04 10.89 6.33
CA ALA A 109 -1.93 10.72 7.26
C ALA A 109 -1.46 9.26 7.35
N LEU A 110 -2.38 8.29 7.31
CA LEU A 110 -2.05 6.87 7.22
C LEU A 110 -1.30 6.53 5.91
N LEU A 111 -1.80 7.00 4.77
CA LEU A 111 -1.15 6.78 3.46
C LEU A 111 0.26 7.37 3.40
N ARG A 112 0.47 8.58 3.95
CA ARG A 112 1.81 9.18 4.02
C ARG A 112 2.78 8.33 4.83
N ARG A 113 2.36 7.80 5.98
CA ARG A 113 3.16 6.87 6.79
C ARG A 113 3.45 5.57 6.02
N LEU A 114 2.44 5.01 5.34
CA LEU A 114 2.58 3.82 4.52
C LEU A 114 3.61 4.02 3.39
N TYR A 115 3.57 5.17 2.71
CA TYR A 115 4.51 5.50 1.62
C TYR A 115 5.93 5.68 2.15
N ALA A 116 6.12 6.30 3.32
CA ALA A 116 7.44 6.39 3.96
C ALA A 116 8.00 5.00 4.31
N VAL A 117 7.17 4.09 4.83
CA VAL A 117 7.55 2.69 5.10
C VAL A 117 7.91 1.96 3.81
N GLN A 118 7.12 2.13 2.75
CA GLN A 118 7.42 1.57 1.42
C GLN A 118 8.79 2.06 0.92
N GLU A 119 9.03 3.36 0.96
CA GLU A 119 10.27 4.00 0.47
C GLU A 119 11.48 3.52 1.27
N GLY A 120 11.38 3.41 2.60
CA GLY A 120 12.41 2.84 3.45
C GLY A 120 12.70 1.37 3.16
N ALA A 121 11.66 0.55 2.99
CA ALA A 121 11.80 -0.87 2.65
C ALA A 121 12.43 -1.06 1.27
N LEU A 122 12.01 -0.28 0.28
CA LEU A 122 12.58 -0.31 -1.07
C LEU A 122 14.04 0.16 -1.08
N ALA A 123 14.34 1.26 -0.39
CA ALA A 123 15.71 1.74 -0.24
C ALA A 123 16.61 0.67 0.39
N TYR A 124 16.13 0.00 1.44
CA TYR A 124 16.85 -1.11 2.06
C TYR A 124 17.12 -2.27 1.09
N VAL A 125 16.09 -2.72 0.36
CA VAL A 125 16.21 -3.79 -0.64
C VAL A 125 17.26 -3.44 -1.69
N LEU A 126 17.24 -2.21 -2.21
CA LEU A 126 18.20 -1.74 -3.22
C LEU A 126 19.62 -1.66 -2.63
N MET A 127 19.77 -1.09 -1.43
CA MET A 127 21.06 -1.02 -0.74
C MET A 127 21.63 -2.41 -0.45
N PHE A 128 20.79 -3.37 -0.06
CA PHE A 128 21.20 -4.75 0.16
C PHE A 128 21.73 -5.38 -1.13
N VAL A 129 21.00 -5.25 -2.24
CA VAL A 129 21.42 -5.81 -3.53
C VAL A 129 22.74 -5.18 -4.00
N VAL A 130 22.85 -3.85 -3.96
CA VAL A 130 24.06 -3.16 -4.42
C VAL A 130 25.25 -3.44 -3.48
N GLY A 131 25.05 -3.34 -2.16
CA GLY A 131 26.09 -3.53 -1.17
C GLY A 131 26.61 -4.96 -1.07
N VAL A 132 25.70 -5.92 -0.84
CA VAL A 132 26.06 -7.30 -0.50
C VAL A 132 26.34 -8.13 -1.76
N VAL A 133 25.57 -7.93 -2.83
CA VAL A 133 25.68 -8.75 -4.06
C VAL A 133 26.68 -8.15 -5.05
N VAL A 134 26.55 -6.85 -5.37
CA VAL A 134 27.33 -6.23 -6.45
C VAL A 134 28.72 -5.82 -5.99
N TRP A 135 28.82 -5.09 -4.87
CA TRP A 135 30.09 -4.58 -4.36
C TRP A 135 30.86 -5.62 -3.54
N ALA A 136 30.29 -6.10 -2.44
CA ALA A 136 30.99 -7.02 -1.55
C ALA A 136 31.07 -8.45 -2.11
N ARG A 137 30.16 -8.81 -3.03
CA ARG A 137 30.05 -10.16 -3.63
C ARG A 137 30.02 -11.27 -2.59
N GLU A 138 29.42 -10.99 -1.42
CA GLU A 138 29.34 -11.90 -0.28
C GLU A 138 28.33 -13.03 -0.53
N ILE A 139 27.30 -12.75 -1.32
CA ILE A 139 26.32 -13.74 -1.74
C ILE A 139 26.35 -13.97 -3.24
N SER A 140 26.26 -15.24 -3.62
CA SER A 140 26.13 -15.63 -5.03
C SER A 140 24.77 -15.22 -5.59
N VAL A 141 24.69 -15.01 -6.90
CA VAL A 141 23.41 -14.75 -7.61
C VAL A 141 22.38 -15.86 -7.32
N ARG A 142 22.82 -17.11 -7.19
CA ARG A 142 21.95 -18.23 -6.83
C ARG A 142 21.34 -18.09 -5.43
N GLN A 143 22.10 -17.60 -4.45
CA GLN A 143 21.60 -17.36 -3.10
C GLN A 143 20.62 -16.18 -3.07
N LEU A 144 20.91 -15.11 -3.81
CA LEU A 144 19.97 -14.00 -3.99
C LEU A 144 18.66 -14.48 -4.63
N ALA A 145 18.73 -15.31 -5.67
CA ALA A 145 17.55 -15.87 -6.33
C ALA A 145 16.68 -16.66 -5.33
N TRP A 146 17.29 -17.49 -4.47
CA TRP A 146 16.58 -18.19 -3.41
C TRP A 146 15.96 -17.25 -2.37
N ALA A 147 16.68 -16.20 -1.96
CA ALA A 147 16.14 -15.21 -1.03
C ALA A 147 14.92 -14.48 -1.62
N ILE A 148 15.00 -14.07 -2.89
CA ILE A 148 13.87 -13.46 -3.61
C ILE A 148 12.70 -14.45 -3.71
N MET A 149 12.94 -15.69 -4.13
CA MET A 149 11.89 -16.72 -4.21
C MET A 149 11.21 -16.95 -2.85
N ALA A 150 11.99 -17.05 -1.77
CA ALA A 150 11.47 -17.21 -0.42
C ALA A 150 10.64 -15.99 0.03
N SER A 151 11.13 -14.77 -0.20
CA SER A 151 10.38 -13.53 0.06
C SER A 151 9.10 -13.44 -0.77
N THR A 152 9.14 -13.81 -2.04
CA THR A 152 7.95 -13.80 -2.91
C THR A 152 6.94 -14.84 -2.43
N ALA A 153 7.38 -16.05 -2.07
CA ALA A 153 6.51 -17.07 -1.47
C ALA A 153 5.86 -16.56 -0.17
N LEU A 154 6.62 -15.89 0.70
CA LEU A 154 6.09 -15.24 1.90
C LEU A 154 5.09 -14.13 1.57
N THR A 155 5.36 -13.33 0.54
CA THR A 155 4.44 -12.27 0.07
C THR A 155 3.11 -12.87 -0.40
N ILE A 156 3.17 -13.93 -1.21
CA ILE A 156 1.98 -14.66 -1.69
C ILE A 156 1.22 -15.27 -0.52
N LEU A 157 1.92 -15.86 0.45
CA LEU A 157 1.29 -16.41 1.66
C LEU A 157 0.53 -15.32 2.43
N ILE A 158 1.17 -14.18 2.71
CA ILE A 158 0.53 -13.06 3.42
C ILE A 158 -0.67 -12.53 2.63
N ALA A 159 -0.53 -12.31 1.32
CA ALA A 159 -1.62 -11.86 0.47
C ALA A 159 -2.78 -12.87 0.43
N GLY A 160 -2.47 -14.17 0.37
CA GLY A 160 -3.45 -15.25 0.42
C GLY A 160 -4.22 -15.28 1.74
N LEU A 161 -3.54 -15.10 2.88
CA LEU A 161 -4.19 -15.01 4.20
C LEU A 161 -5.11 -13.79 4.31
N ILE A 162 -4.67 -12.64 3.78
CA ILE A 162 -5.51 -11.43 3.71
C ILE A 162 -6.75 -11.70 2.85
N ALA A 163 -6.57 -12.32 1.68
CA ALA A 163 -7.67 -12.64 0.77
C ALA A 163 -8.67 -13.63 1.39
N VAL A 164 -8.19 -14.70 2.04
CA VAL A 164 -9.06 -15.66 2.75
C VAL A 164 -9.85 -14.96 3.85
N THR A 165 -9.20 -14.13 4.67
CA THR A 165 -9.87 -13.35 5.71
C THR A 165 -10.96 -12.44 5.13
N ALA A 166 -10.65 -11.74 4.03
CA ALA A 166 -11.61 -10.89 3.34
C ALA A 166 -12.78 -11.67 2.73
N LEU A 167 -12.57 -12.89 2.24
CA LEU A 167 -13.63 -13.73 1.65
C LEU A 167 -14.55 -14.37 2.70
N VAL A 168 -14.02 -14.73 3.87
CA VAL A 168 -14.78 -15.43 4.92
C VAL A 168 -15.54 -14.45 5.83
N GLY A 169 -15.00 -13.25 6.06
CA GLY A 169 -15.58 -12.30 7.01
C GLY A 169 -15.12 -10.87 6.76
N PHE A 170 -15.46 -10.32 5.60
CA PHE A 170 -15.09 -8.94 5.22
C PHE A 170 -15.50 -7.91 6.27
N ASP A 171 -16.76 -7.92 6.72
CA ASP A 171 -17.29 -6.87 7.60
C ASP A 171 -16.56 -6.82 8.95
N SER A 172 -16.31 -7.98 9.57
CA SER A 172 -15.60 -8.07 10.83
C SER A 172 -14.12 -7.73 10.67
N ALA A 173 -13.48 -8.20 9.59
CA ALA A 173 -12.09 -7.87 9.29
C ALA A 173 -11.90 -6.37 9.03
N TRP A 174 -12.81 -5.76 8.26
CA TRP A 174 -12.82 -4.33 7.98
C TRP A 174 -13.05 -3.52 9.26
N ALA A 175 -14.02 -3.90 10.11
CA ALA A 175 -14.28 -3.22 11.36
C ALA A 175 -13.07 -3.26 12.31
N ALA A 176 -12.43 -4.43 12.47
CA ALA A 176 -11.24 -4.57 13.31
C ALA A 176 -10.06 -3.76 12.77
N LEU A 177 -9.85 -3.78 11.45
CA LEU A 177 -8.83 -2.97 10.80
C LEU A 177 -9.09 -1.47 11.00
N HIS A 178 -10.34 -1.04 10.83
CA HIS A 178 -10.72 0.36 10.94
C HIS A 178 -10.50 0.89 12.36
N GLN A 179 -10.94 0.14 13.38
CA GLN A 179 -10.73 0.47 14.80
C GLN A 179 -9.25 0.48 15.21
N ALA A 180 -8.40 -0.29 14.54
CA ALA A 180 -6.97 -0.31 14.82
C ALA A 180 -6.23 0.92 14.23
N LEU A 181 -6.82 1.58 13.24
CA LEU A 181 -6.17 2.63 12.45
C LEU A 181 -6.75 4.03 12.67
N PHE A 182 -8.00 4.11 13.16
CA PHE A 182 -8.78 5.32 13.41
C PHE A 182 -9.48 5.25 14.77
#